data_AF-A0A2W6E4U9-F1
#
_entry.id   AF-A0A2W6E4U9-F1
#
_cell.length_a   1.000
_cell.length_b   1.000
_cell.length_c   1.000
_cell.angle_alpha   90.00
_cell.angle_beta   90.00
_cell.angle_gamma   90.00
#
_symmetry.space_group_name_H-M   'P 1'
#
loop_
_entity.id
_entity.type
_entity.pdbx_description
1 polymer ?
#
loop_
_entity_poly.entity_id
_entity_poly.type
_entity_poly.pdbx_seq_one_letter_code
_entity_poly.pdbx_strand_id
1 'polypeptide(L)'
;MSGYSRLDEASRIASRFLPERDVFDVFEVVGMSLRAAVGQGVALADVSATTERYLIQESLSIRYGIPIPAVVVDAEDPLPTSVFPVMPGGSDTPDDLPYNGVTLAAAARGRLARDVERAGASTVDLAPEDARRHVRSRLARFLERRLAAQEKAADPSAPGLPFRVMTRGSGLRIHWSPAYFFEPGHVFAFGLSTPVDGWLAPGRYIFGAVGPTQPLEWEFNATYDLPNAQVANLLRL
;
A
#
# COMPACT_ATOMS: atom_id res chain seq x y z
N MET A 1 2.51 17.58 17.25
CA MET A 1 1.23 16.83 17.26
C MET A 1 1.56 15.35 17.35
N SER A 2 1.11 14.64 18.38
CA SER A 2 1.57 13.26 18.65
C SER A 2 0.90 12.25 17.72
N GLY A 3 1.69 11.37 17.10
CA GLY A 3 1.19 10.27 16.26
C GLY A 3 0.29 9.28 17.00
N TYR A 4 0.32 9.28 18.33
CA TYR A 4 -0.53 8.46 19.20
C TYR A 4 -2.04 8.72 18.99
N SER A 5 -2.44 9.97 18.74
CA SER A 5 -3.86 10.33 18.56
C SER A 5 -4.51 9.63 17.36
N ARG A 6 -3.78 9.42 16.26
CA ARG A 6 -4.32 8.81 15.04
C ARG A 6 -4.42 7.28 15.12
N LEU A 7 -3.49 6.63 15.81
CA LEU A 7 -3.56 5.18 16.05
C LEU A 7 -4.68 4.83 17.02
N ASP A 8 -4.89 5.65 18.06
CA ASP A 8 -6.01 5.50 18.98
C ASP A 8 -7.35 5.73 18.26
N GLU A 9 -7.42 6.70 17.35
CA GLU A 9 -8.59 6.96 16.53
C GLU A 9 -8.88 5.82 15.54
N ALA A 10 -7.89 5.30 14.83
CA ALA A 10 -8.03 4.15 13.94
C ALA A 10 -8.45 2.89 14.72
N SER A 11 -7.86 2.65 15.90
CA SER A 11 -8.25 1.55 16.79
C SER A 11 -9.69 1.71 17.28
N ARG A 12 -10.13 2.95 17.55
CA ARG A 12 -11.52 3.29 17.93
C ARG A 12 -12.50 3.16 16.77
N ILE A 13 -12.08 3.42 15.53
CA ILE A 13 -12.88 3.20 14.32
C ILE A 13 -12.99 1.69 14.08
N ALA A 14 -11.88 0.95 14.09
CA ALA A 14 -11.86 -0.50 13.91
C ALA A 14 -12.69 -1.24 14.98
N SER A 15 -12.66 -0.81 16.25
CA SER A 15 -13.46 -1.39 17.32
C SER A 15 -14.97 -1.15 17.19
N ARG A 16 -15.41 -0.20 16.34
CA ARG A 16 -16.83 -0.04 15.99
C ARG A 16 -17.30 -1.06 14.96
N PHE A 17 -16.39 -1.66 14.20
CA PHE A 17 -16.72 -2.49 13.03
C PHE A 17 -16.28 -3.95 13.17
N LEU A 18 -15.41 -4.28 14.11
CA LEU A 18 -14.90 -5.62 14.37
C LEU A 18 -15.17 -6.04 15.82
N PRO A 19 -15.40 -7.34 16.11
CA PRO A 19 -15.41 -7.84 17.48
C PRO A 19 -14.09 -7.49 18.19
N GLU A 20 -14.15 -7.08 19.46
CA GLU A 20 -12.97 -6.63 20.23
C GLU A 20 -11.80 -7.63 20.22
N ARG A 21 -11.99 -8.91 19.92
CA ARG A 21 -10.89 -9.88 19.82
C ARG A 21 -10.06 -9.78 18.53
N ASP A 22 -10.63 -9.32 17.41
CA ASP A 22 -9.96 -9.32 16.10
C ASP A 22 -9.14 -8.06 15.83
N VAL A 23 -9.58 -6.92 16.36
CA VAL A 23 -8.85 -5.64 16.27
C VAL A 23 -7.50 -5.77 16.96
N PHE A 24 -7.49 -6.36 18.16
CA PHE A 24 -6.28 -6.43 18.97
C PHE A 24 -5.21 -7.31 18.36
N ASP A 25 -5.53 -8.36 17.60
CA ASP A 25 -4.51 -9.31 17.09
C ASP A 25 -3.62 -8.72 15.97
N VAL A 26 -4.19 -7.90 15.09
CA VAL A 26 -3.43 -7.16 14.07
C VAL A 26 -2.69 -6.00 14.74
N PHE A 27 -3.37 -5.25 15.62
CA PHE A 27 -2.75 -4.14 16.35
C PHE A 27 -1.77 -4.59 17.43
N GLU A 28 -1.72 -5.84 17.87
CA GLU A 28 -0.76 -6.30 18.89
C GLU A 28 0.58 -6.60 18.23
N VAL A 29 0.59 -7.36 17.12
CA VAL A 29 1.85 -7.64 16.41
C VAL A 29 2.31 -6.44 15.59
N VAL A 30 1.40 -5.76 14.89
CA VAL A 30 1.73 -4.51 14.21
C VAL A 30 1.99 -3.41 15.23
N GLY A 31 1.29 -3.38 16.37
CA GLY A 31 1.49 -2.38 17.41
C GLY A 31 2.75 -2.58 18.24
N MET A 32 3.24 -3.80 18.47
CA MET A 32 4.56 -4.00 19.09
C MET A 32 5.65 -3.46 18.18
N SER A 33 5.60 -3.78 16.88
CA SER A 33 6.54 -3.27 15.88
C SER A 33 6.40 -1.76 15.66
N LEU A 34 5.18 -1.22 15.63
CA LEU A 34 4.90 0.22 15.53
C LEU A 34 5.35 0.95 16.78
N ARG A 35 5.13 0.42 17.99
CA ARG A 35 5.59 1.05 19.24
C ARG A 35 7.11 1.09 19.32
N ALA A 36 7.79 0.01 18.92
CA ALA A 36 9.24 -0.02 18.83
C ALA A 36 9.74 1.03 17.82
N ALA A 37 9.14 1.08 16.63
CA ALA A 37 9.47 2.04 15.59
C ALA A 37 9.21 3.50 16.00
N VAL A 38 8.05 3.79 16.63
CA VAL A 38 7.72 5.12 17.16
C VAL A 38 8.67 5.51 18.29
N GLY A 39 9.02 4.58 19.17
CA GLY A 39 10.02 4.80 20.23
C GLY A 39 11.41 5.14 19.68
N GLN A 40 11.73 4.66 18.47
CA GLN A 40 12.97 4.96 17.75
C GLN A 40 12.85 6.16 16.80
N GLY A 41 11.72 6.88 16.79
CA GLY A 41 11.52 8.06 15.95
C GLY A 41 11.27 7.75 14.46
N VAL A 42 10.93 6.52 14.10
CA VAL A 42 10.63 6.13 12.72
C VAL A 42 9.33 6.78 12.26
N ALA A 43 9.35 7.43 11.11
CA ALA A 43 8.15 7.95 10.46
C ALA A 43 7.28 6.78 9.94
N LEU A 44 6.04 6.71 10.46
CA LEU A 44 5.08 5.64 10.17
C LEU A 44 3.72 6.17 9.70
N ALA A 45 3.61 7.47 9.41
CA ALA A 45 2.34 8.07 9.02
C ALA A 45 1.77 7.44 7.73
N ASP A 46 2.63 7.10 6.78
CA ASP A 46 2.28 6.37 5.55
C ASP A 46 1.78 4.96 5.86
N VAL A 47 2.51 4.22 6.70
CA VAL A 47 2.13 2.85 7.10
C VAL A 47 0.81 2.83 7.84
N SER A 48 0.60 3.76 8.78
CA SER A 48 -0.66 3.88 9.52
C SER A 48 -1.84 4.16 8.59
N ALA A 49 -1.70 5.10 7.65
CA ALA A 49 -2.76 5.44 6.71
C ALA A 49 -3.13 4.25 5.80
N THR A 50 -2.15 3.55 5.24
CA THR A 50 -2.39 2.38 4.39
C THR A 50 -2.96 1.20 5.19
N THR A 51 -2.52 1.00 6.44
CA THR A 51 -3.05 -0.05 7.33
C THR A 51 -4.49 0.24 7.73
N GLU A 52 -4.82 1.50 8.05
CA GLU A 52 -6.18 1.92 8.35
C GLU A 52 -7.11 1.65 7.16
N ARG A 53 -6.69 2.01 5.95
CA ARG A 53 -7.43 1.70 4.71
C ARG A 53 -7.67 0.20 4.56
N TYR A 54 -6.67 -0.64 4.80
CA TYR A 54 -6.82 -2.10 4.78
C TYR A 54 -7.86 -2.57 5.80
N LEU A 55 -7.81 -2.09 7.05
CA LEU A 55 -8.73 -2.51 8.12
C LEU A 55 -10.18 -2.14 7.82
N ILE A 56 -10.40 -0.95 7.24
CA ILE A 56 -11.73 -0.54 6.78
C ILE A 56 -12.20 -1.51 5.69
N GLN A 57 -11.35 -1.82 4.70
CA GLN A 57 -11.68 -2.77 3.63
C GLN A 57 -12.03 -4.15 4.18
N GLU A 58 -11.20 -4.68 5.07
CA GLU A 58 -11.41 -5.99 5.71
C GLU A 58 -12.75 -6.03 6.47
N SER A 59 -13.05 -4.98 7.22
CA SER A 59 -14.31 -4.86 7.96
C SER A 59 -15.53 -4.89 7.03
N LEU A 60 -15.47 -4.18 5.90
CA LEU A 60 -16.53 -4.22 4.89
C LEU A 60 -16.61 -5.59 4.22
N SER A 61 -15.48 -6.19 3.91
CA SER A 61 -15.39 -7.53 3.32
C SER A 61 -16.06 -8.59 4.21
N ILE A 62 -15.78 -8.57 5.51
CA ILE A 62 -16.42 -9.44 6.51
C ILE A 62 -17.93 -9.15 6.57
N ARG A 63 -18.32 -7.88 6.71
CA ARG A 63 -19.71 -7.47 6.86
C ARG A 63 -20.60 -7.87 5.69
N TYR A 64 -20.07 -7.80 4.46
CA TYR A 64 -20.84 -8.03 3.25
C TYR A 64 -20.54 -9.37 2.55
N GLY A 65 -19.66 -10.21 3.12
CA GLY A 65 -19.26 -11.48 2.51
C GLY A 65 -18.54 -11.30 1.17
N ILE A 66 -17.75 -10.24 1.05
CA ILE A 66 -17.06 -9.85 -0.19
C ILE A 66 -15.58 -10.25 -0.05
N PRO A 67 -15.02 -11.09 -0.94
CA PRO A 67 -13.60 -11.43 -0.85
C PRO A 67 -12.68 -10.23 -1.07
N ILE A 68 -11.46 -10.28 -0.57
CA ILE A 68 -10.44 -9.25 -0.82
C ILE A 68 -9.64 -9.67 -2.04
N PRO A 69 -9.62 -8.87 -3.13
CA PRO A 69 -8.81 -9.22 -4.28
C PRO A 69 -7.32 -9.07 -3.94
N ALA A 70 -6.52 -9.94 -4.54
CA ALA A 70 -5.08 -9.92 -4.43
C ALA A 70 -4.41 -10.13 -5.79
N VAL A 71 -3.28 -9.47 -6.00
CA VAL A 71 -2.41 -9.70 -7.16
C VAL A 71 -1.50 -10.89 -6.86
N VAL A 72 -1.38 -11.81 -7.80
CA VAL A 72 -0.44 -12.93 -7.77
C VAL A 72 0.60 -12.67 -8.84
N VAL A 73 1.85 -12.65 -8.40
CA VAL A 73 3.03 -12.40 -9.24
C VAL A 73 3.94 -13.60 -9.09
N ASP A 74 4.11 -14.35 -10.17
CA ASP A 74 4.94 -15.56 -10.20
C ASP A 74 4.63 -16.51 -9.01
N ALA A 75 5.65 -16.92 -8.26
CA ALA A 75 5.55 -17.82 -7.11
C ALA A 75 5.51 -17.07 -5.75
N GLU A 76 5.26 -15.76 -5.74
CA GLU A 76 5.14 -15.02 -4.48
C GLU A 76 3.78 -15.22 -3.79
N ASP A 77 3.75 -14.92 -2.49
CA ASP A 77 2.52 -14.78 -1.73
C ASP A 77 1.56 -13.82 -2.46
N PRO A 78 0.23 -14.07 -2.47
CA PRO A 78 -0.73 -13.06 -2.89
C PRO A 78 -0.49 -11.69 -2.24
N LEU A 79 -0.69 -10.61 -3.00
CA LEU A 79 -0.62 -9.23 -2.56
C LEU A 79 -2.03 -8.64 -2.48
N PRO A 80 -2.64 -8.59 -1.27
CA PRO A 80 -3.95 -7.99 -1.09
C PRO A 80 -3.97 -6.56 -1.62
N THR A 81 -5.08 -6.19 -2.26
CA THR A 81 -5.22 -4.95 -3.01
C THR A 81 -6.36 -4.10 -2.49
N SER A 82 -6.14 -2.80 -2.44
CA SER A 82 -7.17 -1.82 -2.15
C SER A 82 -8.24 -1.80 -3.24
N VAL A 83 -9.49 -1.97 -2.83
CA VAL A 83 -10.68 -1.75 -3.68
C VAL A 83 -11.26 -0.36 -3.52
N PHE A 84 -10.73 0.45 -2.60
CA PHE A 84 -11.16 1.84 -2.48
C PHE A 84 -10.61 2.63 -3.67
N PRO A 85 -11.46 3.29 -4.46
CA PRO A 85 -10.96 4.21 -5.45
C PRO A 85 -10.17 5.30 -4.72
N VAL A 86 -9.03 5.66 -5.29
CA VAL A 86 -8.33 6.87 -4.89
C VAL A 86 -9.14 8.01 -5.47
N MET A 87 -10.12 8.48 -4.71
CA MET A 87 -10.93 9.63 -5.08
C MET A 87 -10.04 10.86 -4.94
N PRO A 88 -9.72 11.59 -6.03
CA PRO A 88 -8.97 12.82 -5.90
C PRO A 88 -9.84 13.84 -5.17
N GLY A 89 -9.53 14.09 -3.88
CA GLY A 89 -10.12 15.17 -3.08
C GLY A 89 -11.43 14.86 -2.34
N GLY A 90 -11.84 13.60 -2.20
CA GLY A 90 -12.99 13.21 -1.38
C GLY A 90 -12.58 12.80 0.04
N SER A 91 -13.41 13.09 1.04
CA SER A 91 -13.27 12.44 2.35
C SER A 91 -13.49 10.94 2.18
N ASP A 92 -12.51 10.14 2.59
CA ASP A 92 -12.59 8.66 2.57
C ASP A 92 -13.53 8.11 3.66
N THR A 93 -14.52 8.89 4.08
CA THR A 93 -15.50 8.47 5.07
C THR A 93 -16.43 7.44 4.41
N PRO A 94 -16.48 6.19 4.92
CA PRO A 94 -17.32 5.13 4.35
C PRO A 94 -18.81 5.51 4.26
N ASP A 95 -19.24 6.49 5.05
CA ASP A 95 -20.61 6.99 5.13
C ASP A 95 -21.00 7.90 3.94
N ASP A 96 -20.04 8.49 3.23
CA ASP A 96 -20.29 9.45 2.13
C ASP A 96 -20.33 8.79 0.75
N LEU A 97 -20.12 7.47 0.66
CA LEU A 97 -20.19 6.76 -0.61
C LEU A 97 -21.67 6.41 -0.89
N PRO A 98 -22.33 7.03 -1.89
CA PRO A 98 -23.73 6.75 -2.23
C PRO A 98 -23.95 5.34 -2.83
N TYR A 99 -22.91 4.51 -2.85
CA TYR A 99 -22.89 3.17 -3.39
C TYR A 99 -22.87 2.16 -2.25
N ASN A 100 -23.75 1.16 -2.30
CA ASN A 100 -23.58 -0.02 -1.45
C ASN A 100 -22.15 -0.58 -1.68
N GLY A 101 -21.44 -0.96 -0.62
CA GLY A 101 -20.03 -1.37 -0.71
C GLY A 101 -19.77 -2.49 -1.74
N VAL A 102 -20.81 -3.26 -2.07
CA VAL A 102 -20.84 -4.27 -3.13
C VAL A 102 -20.55 -3.70 -4.52
N THR A 103 -21.22 -2.62 -4.93
CA THR A 103 -21.04 -2.05 -6.28
C THR A 103 -19.65 -1.45 -6.44
N LEU A 104 -19.14 -0.80 -5.38
CA LEU A 104 -17.80 -0.23 -5.38
C LEU A 104 -16.73 -1.33 -5.49
N ALA A 105 -16.87 -2.39 -4.69
CA ALA A 105 -15.97 -3.54 -4.74
C ALA A 105 -15.96 -4.20 -6.13
N ALA A 106 -17.13 -4.36 -6.76
CA ALA A 106 -17.23 -4.93 -8.11
C ALA A 106 -16.54 -4.05 -9.16
N ALA A 107 -16.77 -2.73 -9.14
CA ALA A 107 -16.13 -1.79 -10.06
C ALA A 107 -14.61 -1.74 -9.87
N ALA A 108 -14.15 -1.75 -8.62
CA ALA A 108 -12.73 -1.75 -8.28
C ALA A 108 -12.04 -3.06 -8.70
N ARG A 109 -12.67 -4.22 -8.47
CA ARG A 109 -12.17 -5.51 -8.99
C ARG A 109 -12.05 -5.50 -10.51
N GLY A 110 -13.07 -4.99 -11.20
CA GLY A 110 -13.03 -4.89 -12.66
C GLY A 110 -11.91 -3.99 -13.17
N ARG A 111 -11.59 -2.90 -12.46
CA ARG A 111 -10.43 -2.06 -12.77
C ARG A 111 -9.11 -2.78 -12.49
N LEU A 112 -8.98 -3.38 -11.31
CA LEU A 112 -7.79 -4.12 -10.90
C LEU A 112 -7.47 -5.25 -11.88
N ALA A 113 -8.46 -6.06 -12.25
CA ALA A 113 -8.28 -7.17 -13.18
C ALA A 113 -7.67 -6.69 -14.51
N ARG A 114 -8.15 -5.56 -15.06
CA ARG A 114 -7.59 -4.98 -16.30
C ARG A 114 -6.16 -4.49 -16.12
N ASP A 115 -5.86 -3.83 -15.02
CA ASP A 115 -4.53 -3.26 -14.78
C ASP A 115 -3.51 -4.39 -14.50
N VAL A 116 -3.93 -5.47 -13.83
CA VAL A 116 -3.13 -6.67 -13.55
C VAL A 116 -2.91 -7.52 -14.80
N GLU A 117 -3.93 -7.72 -15.61
CA GLU A 117 -3.84 -8.45 -16.88
C GLU A 117 -2.84 -7.77 -17.83
N ARG A 118 -2.89 -6.43 -17.96
CA ARG A 118 -1.91 -5.67 -18.77
C ARG A 118 -0.48 -5.83 -18.28
N ALA A 119 -0.29 -5.96 -16.97
CA ALA A 119 1.02 -6.18 -16.37
C ALA A 119 1.53 -7.62 -16.53
N GLY A 120 0.71 -8.53 -17.05
CA GLY A 120 1.02 -9.96 -17.16
C GLY A 120 1.00 -10.68 -15.81
N ALA A 121 0.29 -10.16 -14.81
CA ALA A 121 0.07 -10.82 -13.54
C ALA A 121 -1.36 -11.38 -13.47
N SER A 122 -1.68 -12.10 -12.39
CA SER A 122 -3.01 -12.70 -12.18
C SER A 122 -3.67 -12.14 -10.92
N THR A 123 -5.00 -12.26 -10.82
CA THR A 123 -5.73 -11.91 -9.60
C THR A 123 -6.36 -13.13 -8.96
N VAL A 124 -6.40 -13.16 -7.63
CA VAL A 124 -7.16 -14.15 -6.84
C VAL A 124 -8.05 -13.42 -5.83
N ASP A 125 -9.19 -14.00 -5.51
CA ASP A 125 -10.06 -13.55 -4.42
C ASP A 125 -9.69 -14.30 -3.13
N LEU A 126 -9.35 -13.57 -2.08
CA LEU A 126 -9.00 -14.11 -0.77
C LEU A 126 -10.15 -13.97 0.21
N ALA A 127 -10.31 -14.93 1.11
CA ALA A 127 -11.09 -14.73 2.31
C ALA A 127 -10.44 -13.60 3.16
N PRO A 128 -11.22 -12.82 3.93
CA PRO A 128 -10.67 -11.75 4.76
C PRO A 128 -9.54 -12.22 5.68
N GLU A 129 -9.67 -13.39 6.29
CA GLU A 129 -8.66 -13.98 7.17
C GLU A 129 -7.37 -14.32 6.42
N ASP A 130 -7.46 -14.79 5.18
CA ASP A 130 -6.30 -15.09 4.34
C ASP A 130 -5.58 -13.81 3.93
N ALA A 131 -6.33 -12.80 3.48
CA ALA A 131 -5.78 -11.49 3.18
C ALA A 131 -5.07 -10.88 4.39
N ARG A 132 -5.65 -11.00 5.60
CA ARG A 132 -5.04 -10.54 6.85
C ARG A 132 -3.69 -11.16 7.09
N ARG A 133 -3.59 -12.48 6.91
CA ARG A 133 -2.32 -13.21 7.06
C ARG A 133 -1.27 -12.72 6.09
N HIS A 134 -1.64 -12.49 4.82
CA HIS A 134 -0.72 -11.96 3.81
C HIS A 134 -0.28 -10.53 4.10
N VAL A 135 -1.22 -9.61 4.42
CA VAL A 135 -0.88 -8.23 4.79
C VAL A 135 0.03 -8.21 6.01
N ARG A 136 -0.30 -8.95 7.08
CA ARG A 136 0.51 -9.00 8.31
C ARG A 136 1.93 -9.49 8.03
N SER A 137 2.09 -10.58 7.29
CA SER A 137 3.40 -11.13 6.92
C SER A 137 4.23 -10.15 6.08
N ARG A 138 3.63 -9.54 5.05
CA ARG A 138 4.31 -8.58 4.19
C ARG A 138 4.63 -7.27 4.92
N LEU A 139 3.73 -6.78 5.77
CA LEU A 139 3.91 -5.56 6.57
C LEU A 139 5.02 -5.74 7.61
N ALA A 140 5.10 -6.90 8.27
CA ALA A 140 6.20 -7.20 9.18
C ALA A 140 7.56 -7.09 8.46
N ARG A 141 7.72 -7.75 7.31
CA ARG A 141 8.94 -7.65 6.47
C ARG A 141 9.24 -6.21 6.02
N PHE A 142 8.20 -5.43 5.73
CA PHE A 142 8.34 -4.02 5.36
C PHE A 142 8.87 -3.18 6.53
N LEU A 143 8.30 -3.36 7.73
CA LEU A 143 8.71 -2.66 8.95
C LEU A 143 10.11 -3.06 9.43
N GLU A 144 10.46 -4.35 9.36
CA GLU A 144 11.81 -4.84 9.65
C GLU A 144 12.87 -4.10 8.81
N ARG A 145 12.62 -3.93 7.51
CA ARG A 145 13.51 -3.18 6.61
C ARG A 145 13.59 -1.72 6.99
N ARG A 146 12.47 -1.11 7.35
CA ARG A 146 12.43 0.29 7.78
C ARG A 146 13.21 0.53 9.06
N LEU A 147 13.03 -0.33 10.06
CA LEU A 147 13.79 -0.31 11.31
C LEU A 147 15.29 -0.49 11.06
N ALA A 148 15.69 -1.52 10.31
CA ALA A 148 17.09 -1.81 10.01
C ALA A 148 17.78 -0.68 9.22
N ALA A 149 17.04 0.06 8.40
CA ALA A 149 17.56 1.22 7.68
C ALA A 149 17.67 2.46 8.58
N GLN A 150 16.73 2.67 9.50
CA GLN A 150 16.78 3.77 10.48
C GLN A 150 17.98 3.63 11.41
N GLU A 151 18.27 2.42 11.89
CA GLU A 151 19.46 2.14 12.73
C GLU A 151 20.78 2.52 12.05
N LYS A 152 20.79 2.54 10.72
CA LYS A 152 21.96 2.87 9.88
C LYS A 152 21.91 4.29 9.32
N ALA A 153 20.82 5.03 9.55
CA ALA A 153 20.62 6.35 8.96
C ALA A 153 21.57 7.37 9.60
N ALA A 154 22.30 8.12 8.75
CA ALA A 154 23.14 9.22 9.21
C ALA A 154 22.30 10.39 9.77
N ASP A 155 21.09 10.57 9.23
CA ASP A 155 20.10 11.54 9.70
C ASP A 155 18.76 10.82 9.95
N PRO A 156 18.43 10.52 11.22
CA PRO A 156 17.16 9.91 11.60
C PRO A 156 15.93 10.76 11.29
N SER A 157 16.11 12.06 11.03
CA SER A 157 15.03 13.00 10.73
C SER A 157 14.71 13.12 9.24
N ALA A 158 15.53 12.50 8.38
CA ALA A 158 15.30 12.50 6.94
C ALA A 158 13.94 11.83 6.62
N PRO A 159 13.12 12.43 5.74
CA PRO A 159 11.78 11.91 5.42
C PRO A 159 11.81 10.59 4.65
N GLY A 160 13.00 10.16 4.21
CA GLY A 160 13.25 8.91 3.50
C GLY A 160 14.65 8.88 2.92
N LEU A 161 14.86 7.99 1.95
CA LEU A 161 16.07 7.87 1.16
C LEU A 161 15.82 8.41 -0.26
N PRO A 162 16.83 9.00 -0.90
CA PRO A 162 16.70 9.42 -2.28
C PRO A 162 16.47 8.18 -3.15
N PHE A 163 15.51 8.28 -4.07
CA PHE A 163 15.14 7.21 -4.97
C PHE A 163 14.88 7.77 -6.37
N ARG A 164 15.38 7.07 -7.39
CA ARG A 164 15.23 7.45 -8.79
C ARG A 164 14.39 6.40 -9.53
N VAL A 165 13.42 6.85 -10.31
CA VAL A 165 12.67 5.99 -11.23
C VAL A 165 13.02 6.35 -12.66
N MET A 166 13.38 5.33 -13.43
CA MET A 166 13.67 5.39 -14.87
C MET A 166 12.60 4.61 -15.64
N THR A 167 12.22 5.12 -16.80
CA THR A 167 11.26 4.58 -17.78
C THR A 167 11.87 4.74 -19.17
N ARG A 168 11.41 3.97 -20.15
CA ARG A 168 11.78 4.09 -21.56
C ARG A 168 11.16 5.33 -22.21
N GLY A 169 9.93 5.66 -21.82
CA GLY A 169 9.19 6.82 -22.34
C GLY A 169 9.40 8.11 -21.54
N SER A 170 9.34 9.26 -22.20
CA SER A 170 9.25 10.57 -21.53
C SER A 170 7.81 10.97 -21.28
N GLY A 171 7.57 11.85 -20.30
CA GLY A 171 6.24 12.42 -20.04
C GLY A 171 5.27 11.49 -19.30
N LEU A 172 5.76 10.37 -18.75
CA LEU A 172 4.98 9.46 -17.93
C LEU A 172 4.89 9.96 -16.49
N ARG A 173 3.71 9.81 -15.87
CA ARG A 173 3.52 9.98 -14.43
C ARG A 173 3.80 8.67 -13.74
N ILE A 174 4.68 8.71 -12.75
CA ILE A 174 5.07 7.53 -11.99
C ILE A 174 4.10 7.33 -10.82
N HIS A 175 3.58 6.12 -10.71
CA HIS A 175 2.80 5.64 -9.59
C HIS A 175 3.64 4.67 -8.75
N TRP A 176 3.36 4.60 -7.46
CA TRP A 176 4.01 3.64 -6.57
C TRP A 176 3.00 3.03 -5.61
N SER A 177 3.37 1.90 -5.03
CA SER A 177 2.61 1.24 -3.98
C SER A 177 3.54 0.46 -3.05
N PRO A 178 3.26 0.42 -1.74
CA PRO A 178 3.98 -0.48 -0.85
C PRO A 178 3.61 -1.94 -1.15
N ALA A 179 4.60 -2.84 -1.13
CA ALA A 179 4.41 -4.25 -1.49
C ALA A 179 3.82 -5.13 -0.38
N TYR A 180 3.14 -4.54 0.61
CA TYR A 180 2.38 -5.25 1.64
C TYR A 180 0.86 -5.12 1.49
N PHE A 181 0.40 -4.04 0.87
CA PHE A 181 -0.99 -3.80 0.51
C PHE A 181 -1.00 -2.91 -0.73
N PHE A 182 -1.42 -3.47 -1.86
CA PHE A 182 -1.34 -2.78 -3.14
C PHE A 182 -2.36 -1.65 -3.22
N GLU A 183 -1.87 -0.44 -3.47
CA GLU A 183 -2.63 0.80 -3.49
C GLU A 183 -2.21 1.62 -4.71
N PRO A 184 -2.98 1.59 -5.80
CA PRO A 184 -2.56 2.15 -7.09
C PRO A 184 -2.56 3.69 -7.12
N GLY A 185 -2.99 4.33 -6.04
CA GLY A 185 -3.26 5.77 -5.99
C GLY A 185 -2.05 6.67 -5.80
N HIS A 186 -0.95 6.15 -5.27
CA HIS A 186 0.15 7.03 -4.90
C HIS A 186 0.93 7.47 -6.14
N VAL A 187 1.12 8.78 -6.27
CA VAL A 187 1.95 9.39 -7.31
C VAL A 187 3.34 9.66 -6.73
N PHE A 188 4.38 9.26 -7.46
CA PHE A 188 5.76 9.45 -7.05
C PHE A 188 6.27 10.83 -7.50
N ALA A 189 6.77 11.62 -6.55
CA ALA A 189 7.47 12.90 -6.73
C ALA A 189 6.79 13.98 -7.60
N PHE A 190 5.50 13.86 -7.91
CA PHE A 190 4.66 14.79 -8.71
C PHE A 190 5.19 15.20 -10.09
N GLY A 191 6.38 14.73 -10.49
CA GLY A 191 7.00 14.99 -11.78
C GLY A 191 6.41 14.15 -12.91
N LEU A 192 6.61 14.63 -14.14
CA LEU A 192 6.43 13.85 -15.36
C LEU A 192 7.81 13.52 -15.92
N SER A 193 7.99 12.33 -16.50
CA SER A 193 9.18 11.88 -17.26
C SER A 193 10.35 11.31 -16.46
N THR A 194 11.18 10.53 -17.15
CA THR A 194 12.42 9.91 -16.66
C THR A 194 13.67 10.76 -16.85
N PRO A 195 14.59 10.80 -15.87
CA PRO A 195 14.44 10.29 -14.51
C PRO A 195 13.43 11.09 -13.68
N VAL A 196 12.64 10.40 -12.86
CA VAL A 196 11.96 11.03 -11.72
C VAL A 196 12.80 10.79 -10.48
N ASP A 197 13.26 11.87 -9.86
CA ASP A 197 13.92 11.83 -8.55
C ASP A 197 12.91 12.15 -7.44
N GLY A 198 12.96 11.39 -6.36
CA GLY A 198 12.10 11.60 -5.21
C GLY A 198 12.67 10.96 -3.95
N TRP A 199 11.82 10.87 -2.94
CA TRP A 199 12.17 10.31 -1.63
C TRP A 199 11.17 9.24 -1.27
N LEU A 200 11.68 8.11 -0.78
CA LEU A 200 10.86 7.03 -0.21
C LEU A 200 11.46 6.63 1.11
N ALA A 201 10.60 6.44 2.10
CA ALA A 201 11.03 5.78 3.31
C ALA A 201 11.47 4.33 3.00
N PRO A 202 12.34 3.70 3.80
CA PRO A 202 12.80 2.35 3.50
C PRO A 202 11.64 1.35 3.56
N GLY A 203 11.70 0.33 2.70
CA GLY A 203 10.60 -0.61 2.47
C GLY A 203 10.69 -1.28 1.09
N ARG A 204 9.72 -2.14 0.80
CA ARG A 204 9.55 -2.78 -0.52
C ARG A 204 8.44 -2.11 -1.30
N TYR A 205 8.70 -1.73 -2.54
CA TYR A 205 7.80 -0.96 -3.39
C TYR A 205 7.59 -1.59 -4.77
N ILE A 206 6.40 -1.34 -5.33
CA ILE A 206 6.01 -1.66 -6.70
C ILE A 206 5.74 -0.34 -7.41
N PHE A 207 6.15 -0.24 -8.66
CA PHE A 207 5.95 0.97 -9.46
C PHE A 207 5.13 0.70 -10.71
N GLY A 208 4.44 1.74 -11.16
CA GLY A 208 3.75 1.78 -12.43
C GLY A 208 3.90 3.14 -13.08
N ALA A 209 3.49 3.24 -14.33
CA ALA A 209 3.54 4.49 -15.08
C ALA A 209 2.27 4.66 -15.90
N VAL A 210 1.83 5.91 -16.06
CA VAL A 210 0.70 6.29 -16.90
C VAL A 210 1.07 7.49 -17.76
N GLY A 211 0.66 7.49 -19.02
CA GLY A 211 0.92 8.57 -19.97
C GLY A 211 -0.37 9.21 -20.49
N PRO A 212 -0.28 10.30 -21.28
CA PRO A 212 -1.44 10.91 -21.92
C PRO A 212 -2.21 9.95 -22.85
N THR A 213 -1.47 9.03 -23.49
CA THR A 213 -2.00 8.05 -24.44
C THR A 213 -1.76 6.60 -24.01
N GLN A 214 -1.05 6.39 -22.89
CA GLN A 214 -0.72 5.07 -22.35
C GLN A 214 -1.52 4.84 -21.08
N PRO A 215 -2.27 3.72 -20.97
CA PRO A 215 -2.97 3.39 -19.73
C PRO A 215 -1.98 3.19 -18.58
N LEU A 216 -2.48 3.19 -17.35
CA LEU A 216 -1.65 2.83 -16.20
C LEU A 216 -1.21 1.37 -16.34
N GLU A 217 0.10 1.15 -16.32
CA GLU A 217 0.73 -0.15 -16.39
C GLU A 217 1.68 -0.31 -15.20
N TRP A 218 1.62 -1.47 -14.55
CA TRP A 218 2.40 -1.78 -13.34
C TRP A 218 3.49 -2.80 -13.63
N GLU A 219 4.63 -2.68 -12.97
CA GLU A 219 5.69 -3.68 -13.01
C GLU A 219 5.66 -4.58 -11.78
N PHE A 220 4.65 -5.44 -11.70
CA PHE A 220 4.51 -6.36 -10.57
C PHE A 220 5.70 -7.31 -10.40
N ASN A 221 6.36 -7.71 -11.49
CA ASN A 221 7.53 -8.58 -11.47
C ASN A 221 8.81 -7.86 -10.99
N ALA A 222 8.75 -6.54 -10.77
CA ALA A 222 9.86 -5.75 -10.26
C ALA A 222 9.50 -5.15 -8.90
N THR A 223 10.01 -5.76 -7.82
CA THR A 223 9.94 -5.19 -6.48
C THR A 223 11.26 -4.54 -6.11
N TYR A 224 11.20 -3.32 -5.58
CA TYR A 224 12.40 -2.56 -5.22
C TYR A 224 12.51 -2.45 -3.70
N ASP A 225 13.59 -3.03 -3.17
CA ASP A 225 13.88 -3.07 -1.74
C ASP A 225 14.78 -1.88 -1.35
N LEU A 226 14.24 -0.84 -0.73
CA LEU A 226 15.07 0.21 -0.11
C LEU A 226 15.53 -0.23 1.29
N PRO A 227 16.81 -0.04 1.65
CA PRO A 227 17.83 0.78 0.97
C PRO A 227 18.66 0.07 -0.12
N ASN A 228 18.47 -1.23 -0.36
CA ASN A 228 19.34 -2.03 -1.22
C ASN A 228 19.26 -1.66 -2.71
N ALA A 229 18.13 -1.10 -3.14
CA ALA A 229 17.92 -0.53 -4.46
C ALA A 229 17.52 0.94 -4.30
N GLN A 230 18.23 1.84 -4.99
CA GLN A 230 17.92 3.28 -5.04
C GLN A 230 17.48 3.75 -6.42
N VAL A 231 17.46 2.82 -7.40
CA VAL A 231 17.03 3.09 -8.77
C VAL A 231 16.04 2.00 -9.19
N ALA A 232 14.86 2.40 -9.63
CA ALA A 232 13.92 1.54 -10.34
C ALA A 232 14.06 1.75 -11.85
N ASN A 233 14.16 0.66 -12.61
CA ASN A 233 14.18 0.71 -14.07
C ASN A 233 12.93 0.01 -14.59
N LEU A 234 11.94 0.81 -14.99
CA LEU A 234 10.70 0.31 -15.53
C LEU A 234 10.92 -0.04 -17.01
N LEU A 235 11.34 -1.27 -17.26
CA LEU A 235 11.75 -1.73 -18.59
C LEU A 235 10.56 -2.00 -19.52
N ARG A 236 9.34 -2.19 -19.01
CA ARG A 236 8.16 -2.38 -19.85
C ARG A 236 7.48 -1.05 -20.20
N LEU A 237 7.84 0.04 -19.51
CA LEU A 237 7.13 1.32 -19.50
C LEU A 237 7.97 2.47 -20.05
#